data_AF-A0A6C1TWZ1-F1
#
_entry.id   AF-A0A6C1TWZ1-F1
#
_cell.length_a   1.000
_cell.length_b   1.000
_cell.length_c   1.000
_cell.angle_alpha   90.00
_cell.angle_beta   90.00
_cell.angle_gamma   90.00
#
_symmetry.space_group_name_H-M   'P 1'
#
loop_
_entity.id
_entity.type
_entity.pdbx_description
1 polymer ?
#
loop_
_entity_poly.entity_id
_entity_poly.type
_entity_poly.pdbx_seq_one_letter_code
_entity_poly.pdbx_strand_id
1 'polypeptide(L)'
;MAKWFDQAREIDRLRSENQRLLSLAEQLKIRLGDSAANTDIYGVSDEEKQAVADGRPVEAIKKYRERTGADLLTAKRAIDSVS
;
A
#
# COMPACT_ATOMS: atom_id res chain seq x y z
N MET A 1 -47.52 7.66 -14.16
CA MET A 1 -46.67 6.90 -15.09
C MET A 1 -45.25 7.48 -15.23
N ALA A 2 -45.06 8.75 -15.60
CA ALA A 2 -43.72 9.32 -15.89
C ALA A 2 -42.68 9.21 -14.75
N LYS A 3 -43.05 9.54 -13.50
CA LYS A 3 -42.14 9.50 -12.34
C LYS A 3 -41.52 8.13 -12.05
N TRP A 4 -42.22 7.05 -12.39
CA TRP A 4 -41.74 5.69 -12.19
C TRP A 4 -40.66 5.32 -13.24
N PHE A 5 -40.78 5.83 -14.46
CA PHE A 5 -39.73 5.71 -15.48
C PHE A 5 -38.48 6.51 -15.11
N ASP A 6 -38.65 7.68 -14.50
CA ASP A 6 -37.52 8.47 -14.00
C ASP A 6 -36.83 7.78 -12.81
N GLN A 7 -37.59 7.19 -11.89
CA GLN A 7 -37.03 6.36 -10.81
C GLN A 7 -36.30 5.12 -11.35
N ALA A 8 -36.86 4.43 -12.35
CA ALA A 8 -36.20 3.26 -12.96
C ALA A 8 -34.87 3.64 -13.63
N ARG A 9 -34.86 4.75 -14.39
CA ARG A 9 -33.62 5.28 -15.00
C ARG A 9 -32.57 5.66 -13.96
N GLU A 10 -32.99 6.25 -12.85
CA GLU A 10 -32.07 6.61 -11.77
C GLU A 10 -31.47 5.36 -11.10
N ILE A 11 -32.24 4.29 -10.94
CA ILE A 11 -31.74 3.00 -10.43
C ILE A 11 -30.70 2.41 -11.39
N ASP A 12 -30.96 2.41 -12.69
CA ASP A 12 -30.01 1.89 -13.68
C ASP A 12 -28.73 2.74 -13.75
N ARG A 13 -28.86 4.07 -13.59
CA ARG A 13 -27.73 4.98 -13.47
C ARG A 13 -26.88 4.68 -12.23
N LEU A 14 -27.51 4.56 -11.07
CA LEU A 14 -26.82 4.25 -9.80
C LEU A 14 -26.16 2.87 -9.82
N ARG A 15 -26.76 1.88 -10.49
CA ARG A 15 -26.15 0.56 -10.69
C ARG A 15 -24.91 0.63 -11.58
N SER A 16 -25.00 1.38 -12.68
CA SER A 16 -23.87 1.59 -13.58
C SER A 16 -22.72 2.31 -12.87
N GLU A 17 -23.04 3.30 -12.04
CA GLU A 17 -22.04 4.03 -11.26
C GLU A 17 -21.42 3.15 -10.17
N ASN A 18 -22.22 2.37 -9.44
CA ASN A 18 -21.70 1.41 -8.48
C ASN A 18 -20.77 0.37 -9.13
N GLN A 19 -21.12 -0.15 -10.31
CA GLN A 19 -20.26 -1.06 -11.08
C GLN A 19 -18.92 -0.40 -11.48
N ARG A 20 -18.94 0.87 -11.88
CA ARG A 20 -17.72 1.65 -12.17
C ARG A 20 -16.89 1.88 -10.92
N LEU A 21 -17.52 2.24 -9.80
CA LEU A 21 -16.83 2.45 -8.53
C LEU A 21 -16.18 1.15 -8.03
N LEU A 22 -16.85 0.01 -8.18
CA LEU A 22 -16.30 -1.30 -7.85
C LEU A 22 -15.09 -1.65 -8.72
N SER A 23 -15.16 -1.42 -10.04
CA SER A 23 -14.03 -1.70 -10.91
C SER A 23 -12.84 -0.76 -10.66
N LEU A 24 -13.11 0.52 -10.34
CA LEU A 24 -12.08 1.45 -9.90
C LEU A 24 -11.46 1.03 -8.57
N ALA A 25 -12.27 0.59 -7.61
CA ALA A 25 -11.77 0.10 -6.32
C ALA A 25 -10.91 -1.16 -6.49
N GLU A 26 -11.29 -2.07 -7.38
CA GLU A 26 -10.50 -3.27 -7.68
C GLU A 26 -9.20 -2.93 -8.41
N GLN A 27 -9.24 -2.04 -9.40
CA GLN A 27 -8.03 -1.53 -10.06
C GLN A 27 -7.10 -0.81 -9.08
N LEU A 28 -7.65 0.01 -8.19
CA LEU A 28 -6.88 0.67 -7.13
C LEU A 28 -6.28 -0.36 -6.20
N LYS A 29 -7.04 -1.38 -5.77
CA LYS A 29 -6.54 -2.45 -4.90
C LYS A 29 -5.43 -3.27 -5.56
N ILE A 30 -5.51 -3.55 -6.87
CA ILE A 30 -4.44 -4.22 -7.61
C ILE A 30 -3.23 -3.31 -7.69
N ARG A 31 -3.40 -2.04 -8.10
CA ARG A 31 -2.31 -1.07 -8.15
C ARG A 31 -1.66 -0.85 -6.79
N LEU A 32 -2.46 -0.80 -5.72
CA LEU A 32 -1.99 -0.72 -4.34
C LEU A 32 -1.47 -2.06 -3.84
N GLY A 33 -1.87 -3.21 -4.38
CA GLY A 33 -1.31 -4.51 -4.04
C GLY A 33 0.08 -4.69 -4.66
N ASP A 34 0.23 -4.31 -5.92
CA ASP A 34 1.50 -4.24 -6.64
C ASP A 34 2.40 -3.15 -6.04
N SER A 35 1.81 -2.01 -5.65
CA SER A 35 2.53 -0.95 -4.98
C SER A 35 2.80 -1.25 -3.51
N ALA A 36 1.96 -1.97 -2.77
CA ALA A 36 2.19 -2.37 -1.36
C ALA A 36 3.16 -3.54 -1.27
N ALA A 37 3.22 -4.42 -2.28
CA ALA A 37 4.36 -5.32 -2.47
C ALA A 37 5.67 -4.53 -2.65
N ASN A 38 5.59 -3.27 -3.12
CA ASN A 38 6.71 -2.34 -3.26
C ASN A 38 6.74 -1.22 -2.18
N THR A 39 5.81 -1.24 -1.23
CA THR A 39 5.69 -0.25 -0.16
C THR A 39 5.41 -1.02 1.11
N ASP A 40 6.44 -1.75 1.54
CA ASP A 40 6.58 -1.99 2.97
C ASP A 40 6.42 -0.64 3.67
N ILE A 41 5.68 -0.65 4.77
CA ILE A 41 5.18 0.53 5.49
C ILE A 41 6.32 1.45 6.00
N TYR A 42 7.57 1.03 5.84
CA TYR A 42 8.79 1.77 6.14
C TYR A 42 9.77 1.92 4.97
N GLY A 43 9.47 1.49 3.74
CA GLY A 43 10.37 1.62 2.59
C GLY A 43 11.73 0.95 2.80
N VAL A 44 11.72 -0.23 3.44
CA VAL A 44 12.92 -1.05 3.68
C VAL A 44 13.28 -1.73 2.36
N SER A 45 14.44 -1.39 1.81
CA SER A 45 14.92 -1.94 0.53
C SER A 45 15.32 -3.40 0.69
N ASP A 46 15.24 -4.20 -0.37
CA ASP A 46 15.55 -5.65 -0.34
C ASP A 46 16.96 -5.95 0.21
N GLU A 47 17.90 -5.02 0.03
CA GLU A 47 19.26 -5.07 0.57
C GLU A 47 19.30 -5.01 2.10
N GLU A 48 18.38 -4.25 2.72
CA GLU A 48 18.27 -4.12 4.16
C GLU A 48 17.59 -5.36 4.77
N LYS A 49 16.64 -5.98 4.05
CA LYS A 49 16.05 -7.28 4.42
C LYS A 49 17.08 -8.40 4.39
N GLN A 50 17.96 -8.40 3.39
CA GLN A 50 19.03 -9.38 3.27
C GLN A 50 20.05 -9.23 4.42
N ALA A 51 20.40 -8.00 4.80
CA ALA A 51 21.30 -7.75 5.93
C ALA A 51 20.70 -8.19 7.29
N VAL A 52 19.38 -8.15 7.45
CA VAL A 52 18.67 -8.70 8.61
C VAL A 52 18.69 -10.23 8.59
N ALA A 53 18.41 -10.84 7.43
CA ALA A 53 18.46 -12.29 7.25
C ALA A 53 19.87 -12.87 7.47
N ASP A 54 20.92 -12.10 7.15
CA ASP A 54 22.32 -12.45 7.38
C ASP A 54 22.77 -12.26 8.85
N GLY A 55 21.83 -11.91 9.76
CA GLY A 55 22.09 -11.76 11.20
C GLY A 55 22.80 -10.45 11.57
N ARG A 56 22.74 -9.41 10.73
CA ARG A 56 23.40 -8.11 10.93
C ARG A 56 22.40 -6.93 11.03
N PRO A 57 21.46 -6.96 11.98
CA PRO A 57 20.43 -5.93 12.10
C PRO A 57 21.00 -4.53 12.39
N VAL A 58 22.15 -4.43 13.06
CA VAL A 58 22.82 -3.16 13.35
C VAL A 58 23.34 -2.47 12.09
N GLU A 59 23.84 -3.25 11.13
CA GLU A 59 24.34 -2.74 9.85
C GLU A 59 23.18 -2.28 8.96
N ALA A 60 22.05 -3.02 8.97
CA ALA A 60 20.82 -2.64 8.29
C ALA A 60 20.22 -1.33 8.84
N ILE A 61 20.14 -1.18 10.17
CA ILE A 61 19.69 0.06 10.82
C ILE A 61 20.61 1.23 10.42
N LYS A 62 21.92 1.03 10.38
CA LYS A 62 22.87 2.09 10.01
C LYS A 62 22.68 2.55 8.56
N LYS A 63 22.59 1.61 7.60
CA LYS A 63 22.34 1.92 6.18
C LYS A 63 21.00 2.62 5.97
N TYR A 64 19.94 2.13 6.62
CA TYR A 64 18.62 2.73 6.55
C TYR A 64 18.65 4.19 7.00
N ARG A 65 19.33 4.48 8.12
CA ARG A 65 19.49 5.85 8.63
C ARG A 65 20.31 6.75 7.72
N GLU A 66 21.40 6.26 7.14
CA GLU A 66 22.23 7.03 6.21
C GLU A 66 21.45 7.39 4.92
N ARG A 67 20.56 6.49 4.47
CA ARG A 67 19.74 6.67 3.27
C ARG A 67 18.53 7.58 3.48
N THR A 68 17.81 7.42 4.60
CA THR A 68 16.56 8.17 4.85
C THR A 68 16.71 9.34 5.80
N GLY A 69 17.84 9.49 6.48
CA GLY A 69 18.02 10.48 7.54
C GLY A 69 17.17 10.22 8.79
N ALA A 70 16.59 9.02 8.90
CA ALA A 70 15.67 8.68 9.97
C ALA A 70 16.36 8.54 11.35
N ASP A 71 15.58 8.80 12.40
CA ASP A 71 16.02 8.60 13.78
C ASP A 71 16.25 7.10 14.08
N LEU A 72 17.09 6.82 15.08
CA LEU A 72 17.41 5.45 15.52
C LEU A 72 16.17 4.62 15.83
N LEU A 73 15.15 5.22 16.43
CA LEU A 73 13.90 4.54 16.77
C LEU A 73 13.11 4.16 15.52
N THR A 74 13.02 5.07 14.55
CA THR A 74 12.31 4.85 13.29
C THR A 74 13.02 3.81 12.46
N ALA A 75 14.35 3.87 12.38
CA ALA A 75 15.15 2.88 11.68
C ALA A 75 15.09 1.50 12.34
N LYS A 76 15.11 1.44 13.68
CA LYS A 76 14.93 0.18 14.39
C LYS A 76 13.56 -0.42 14.15
N ARG A 77 12.48 0.39 14.23
CA ARG A 77 11.11 -0.08 13.94
C ARG A 77 10.94 -0.57 12.50
N ALA A 78 11.57 0.11 11.55
CA ALA A 78 11.59 -0.30 10.16
C ALA A 78 12.23 -1.69 10.02
N ILE A 79 13.41 -1.89 10.61
CA ILE A 79 14.14 -3.16 10.56
C ILE A 79 13.43 -4.27 11.35
N ASP A 80 12.93 -3.99 12.55
CA ASP A 80 12.18 -4.94 13.39
C ASP A 80 10.84 -5.36 12.73
N SER A 81 10.29 -4.55 11.81
CA SER A 81 9.08 -4.93 11.06
C SER A 81 9.34 -5.97 9.96
N VAL A 82 10.60 -6.21 9.61
CA VAL A 82 11.02 -7.12 8.53
C VAL A 82 11.86 -8.31 9.05
N SER A 83 12.26 -8.29 10.32
CA SER A 83 12.87 -9.44 11.01
C SER A 83 11.84 -10.49 11.42
#